data_AF-A0A8J1VNZ7-F1
#
_entry.id   AF-A0A8J1VNZ7-F1
#
_cell.length_a   1.000
_cell.length_b   1.000
_cell.length_c   1.000
_cell.angle_alpha   90.00
_cell.angle_beta   90.00
_cell.angle_gamma   90.00
#
_symmetry.space_group_name_H-M   'P 1'
#
loop_
_entity.id
_entity.type
_entity.pdbx_description
1 polymer ?
#
loop_
_entity_poly.entity_id
_entity_poly.type
_entity_poly.pdbx_seq_one_letter_code
_entity_poly.pdbx_strand_id
1 'polypeptide(L)'
;MTSHSPISSASTSSSFPASSSPHTSSTRSSTTSTSPPSTASSLTAFSHSGSNPSHQASKKLPFPTIRLINDDHEKSLPGRGAGVGPTSSIHARTSSLGRYGWRKRRARSQTLMFLGVLGIVGLWLGRNDLPGYLGIGNQPDPLAPKQHESNLSNLPGVIIGANGEFLGSSMTELPTSHNVYKLGSLFLPDYEAQLSEFATVAFPKGTTERLKDGLKRYLDTTTEDTRKDWDEYKRVWQTDKDTRHSDSSEVESWRGSLARDEGWSWDLLTDQQADDWVSKSLGGSRIKMMWDNLPSGILRSDTLRYLLLLLEGGIYSDTDTILHKSPSLFGRGAKLWRDGDGWLDERSQKRISAGEDIDMVIGKPSVIVGVEADVGSREDWFDWWPRPIQIVQWTMATAPNHPISLSAVLRVLHSTADAVEWSHVHATHIRQLKELGRYDDSNNLLHTTVLAEPKGGGPLGVMAWTGPGVWTDAVLSYLRVKFGMTWTDLKGIRTPLRVGDVVILPGQP
;
A
#
# COMPACT_ATOMS: atom_id res chain seq x y z
N MET A 1 -45.98 -43.25 46.94
CA MET A 1 -44.54 -43.48 47.18
C MET A 1 -43.82 -42.18 46.83
N THR A 2 -43.85 -41.18 47.72
CA THR A 2 -42.85 -40.95 48.81
C THR A 2 -41.52 -40.45 48.23
N SER A 3 -41.27 -39.13 48.09
CA SER A 3 -40.93 -38.14 49.17
C SER A 3 -39.48 -38.29 49.66
N HIS A 4 -38.66 -37.27 49.96
CA HIS A 4 -38.91 -35.89 50.42
C HIS A 4 -37.74 -34.93 50.07
N SER A 5 -38.04 -33.63 49.94
CA SER A 5 -37.26 -32.52 50.54
C SER A 5 -38.07 -32.00 51.76
N PRO A 6 -37.71 -30.94 52.55
CA PRO A 6 -36.61 -29.93 52.46
C PRO A 6 -36.06 -29.46 53.86
N ILE A 7 -35.57 -28.19 53.99
CA ILE A 7 -35.49 -27.32 55.22
C ILE A 7 -34.29 -27.62 56.20
N SER A 8 -33.63 -26.71 56.97
CA SER A 8 -33.64 -25.25 57.30
C SER A 8 -32.15 -24.75 57.48
N SER A 9 -31.69 -23.50 57.27
CA SER A 9 -31.90 -22.17 57.90
C SER A 9 -31.43 -21.94 59.36
N ALA A 10 -30.37 -21.11 59.55
CA ALA A 10 -30.11 -20.11 60.62
C ALA A 10 -28.74 -19.45 60.33
N SER A 11 -28.44 -18.14 60.33
CA SER A 11 -28.93 -16.90 60.96
C SER A 11 -28.52 -16.66 62.43
N THR A 12 -27.43 -15.90 62.63
CA THR A 12 -27.20 -15.09 63.85
C THR A 12 -26.48 -13.78 63.49
N SER A 13 -26.71 -12.75 64.31
CA SER A 13 -26.40 -11.34 64.05
C SER A 13 -25.83 -10.64 65.29
N SER A 14 -24.85 -9.75 65.12
CA SER A 14 -24.51 -8.66 66.07
C SER A 14 -23.41 -7.78 65.42
N SER A 15 -23.66 -6.53 64.97
CA SER A 15 -24.04 -5.29 65.68
C SER A 15 -22.86 -4.49 66.27
N PHE A 16 -22.81 -3.20 65.93
CA PHE A 16 -21.80 -2.17 66.26
C PHE A 16 -21.59 -1.90 67.77
N PRO A 17 -20.55 -1.12 68.14
CA PRO A 17 -20.82 0.32 68.40
C PRO A 17 -19.81 1.32 67.77
N ALA A 18 -20.24 2.60 67.67
CA ALA A 18 -19.38 3.78 67.50
C ALA A 18 -18.73 4.18 68.85
N SER A 19 -17.95 5.24 69.07
CA SER A 19 -17.46 6.45 68.35
C SER A 19 -16.06 6.79 68.95
N SER A 20 -15.24 7.75 68.53
CA SER A 20 -15.41 9.22 68.60
C SER A 20 -14.11 9.95 68.21
N SER A 21 -14.18 11.19 67.72
CA SER A 21 -13.03 12.11 67.58
C SER A 21 -12.64 12.79 68.90
N PRO A 22 -11.54 13.58 68.96
CA PRO A 22 -11.74 15.03 68.86
C PRO A 22 -10.67 15.85 68.08
N HIS A 23 -10.98 17.14 67.93
CA HIS A 23 -10.24 18.28 67.35
C HIS A 23 -8.79 18.46 67.90
N THR A 24 -7.87 19.22 67.27
CA THR A 24 -7.94 20.68 67.03
C THR A 24 -7.05 21.26 65.90
N SER A 25 -7.62 22.22 65.15
CA SER A 25 -7.10 23.55 64.68
C SER A 25 -5.58 23.86 64.68
N SER A 26 -4.98 24.75 63.87
CA SER A 26 -5.39 25.82 62.94
C SER A 26 -4.08 26.41 62.34
N THR A 27 -4.01 26.87 61.08
CA THR A 27 -4.13 28.31 60.74
C THR A 27 -4.22 28.54 59.22
N ARG A 28 -4.64 29.75 58.86
CA ARG A 28 -5.08 30.19 57.54
C ARG A 28 -4.34 31.47 57.17
N SER A 29 -3.90 31.62 55.91
CA SER A 29 -3.68 32.94 55.31
C SER A 29 -3.87 32.89 53.79
N SER A 30 -4.34 34.00 53.23
CA SER A 30 -4.86 34.09 51.86
C SER A 30 -4.88 35.54 51.40
N THR A 31 -4.26 35.86 50.26
CA THR A 31 -4.38 37.19 49.62
C THR A 31 -4.02 37.11 48.12
N THR A 32 -5.05 37.34 47.27
CA THR A 32 -5.12 38.37 46.20
C THR A 32 -3.83 38.71 45.42
N SER A 33 -3.72 38.39 44.12
CA SER A 33 -4.37 39.00 42.93
C SER A 33 -3.91 40.42 42.55
N THR A 34 -3.22 40.58 41.40
CA THR A 34 -3.45 41.61 40.36
C THR A 34 -2.48 41.48 39.17
N SER A 35 -2.94 41.91 37.99
CA SER A 35 -2.18 42.33 36.79
C SER A 35 -2.62 43.78 36.45
N PRO A 36 -2.23 44.45 35.34
CA PRO A 36 -1.20 44.17 34.33
C PRO A 36 -0.08 45.26 34.45
N PRO A 37 0.22 46.25 33.55
CA PRO A 37 -0.19 46.58 32.16
C PRO A 37 0.95 46.40 31.12
N SER A 38 0.73 46.91 29.90
CA SER A 38 1.66 46.92 28.75
C SER A 38 1.75 48.33 28.11
N THR A 39 2.94 48.79 27.72
CA THR A 39 3.21 49.88 26.74
C THR A 39 4.64 49.68 26.21
N ALA A 40 4.96 49.60 24.91
CA ALA A 40 4.69 50.47 23.76
C ALA A 40 5.77 51.56 23.53
N SER A 41 6.39 51.48 22.35
CA SER A 41 6.92 52.59 21.53
C SER A 41 8.39 53.07 21.63
N SER A 42 9.09 52.86 20.51
CA SER A 42 9.67 53.88 19.61
C SER A 42 11.11 54.42 19.77
N LEU A 43 11.84 54.33 18.63
CA LEU A 43 12.92 55.22 18.14
C LEU A 43 14.26 55.18 18.93
N THR A 44 15.44 55.41 18.35
CA THR A 44 15.80 56.01 17.05
C THR A 44 17.10 55.38 16.49
N ALA A 45 17.34 55.50 15.18
CA ALA A 45 18.58 55.07 14.55
C ALA A 45 19.75 56.05 14.80
N PHE A 46 20.99 55.55 14.74
CA PHE A 46 22.11 56.30 14.16
C PHE A 46 23.11 55.36 13.47
N SER A 47 23.53 55.76 12.27
CA SER A 47 24.51 55.08 11.42
C SER A 47 25.95 55.28 11.91
N HIS A 48 26.87 54.38 11.54
CA HIS A 48 28.13 54.78 10.88
C HIS A 48 28.71 53.66 9.99
N SER A 49 29.60 54.06 9.08
CA SER A 49 30.09 53.33 7.91
C SER A 49 31.24 52.35 8.19
N GLY A 50 31.39 51.33 7.34
CA GLY A 50 32.52 50.39 7.40
C GLY A 50 32.65 49.47 6.17
N SER A 51 33.34 49.97 5.13
CA SER A 51 34.04 49.23 4.06
C SER A 51 33.66 47.78 3.71
N ASN A 52 33.18 47.59 2.49
CA ASN A 52 33.17 46.31 1.76
C ASN A 52 34.60 45.96 1.28
N PRO A 53 34.95 44.67 1.05
CA PRO A 53 35.15 44.33 -0.36
C PRO A 53 34.67 42.92 -0.80
N SER A 54 34.19 42.88 -2.05
CA SER A 54 34.24 41.76 -2.99
C SER A 54 33.75 40.36 -2.52
N HIS A 55 32.46 40.09 -2.75
CA HIS A 55 32.00 38.73 -3.09
C HIS A 55 31.58 38.68 -4.56
N GLN A 56 32.07 37.68 -5.30
CA GLN A 56 31.69 37.44 -6.70
C GLN A 56 30.20 37.09 -6.79
N ALA A 57 29.47 37.82 -7.65
CA ALA A 57 28.08 37.50 -7.95
C ALA A 57 27.99 36.28 -8.87
N SER A 58 27.68 35.11 -8.32
CA SER A 58 27.23 33.96 -9.13
C SER A 58 25.84 34.27 -9.70
N LYS A 59 25.77 34.58 -11.01
CA LYS A 59 24.51 34.78 -11.72
C LYS A 59 23.64 33.52 -11.60
N LYS A 60 22.49 33.62 -10.94
CA LYS A 60 21.41 32.63 -11.10
C LYS A 60 20.89 32.72 -12.54
N LEU A 61 21.24 31.75 -13.37
CA LEU A 61 20.59 31.51 -14.65
C LEU A 61 19.41 30.54 -14.46
N PRO A 62 18.33 30.66 -15.25
CA PRO A 62 17.10 29.90 -15.03
C PRO A 62 17.28 28.42 -15.39
N PHE A 63 16.61 27.54 -14.62
CA PHE A 63 16.46 26.14 -14.98
C PHE A 63 15.42 25.99 -16.10
N PRO A 64 15.72 25.29 -17.22
CA PRO A 64 14.72 25.01 -18.24
C PRO A 64 13.81 23.87 -17.79
N THR A 65 12.50 24.12 -17.78
CA THR A 65 11.47 23.09 -17.62
C THR A 65 11.30 22.33 -18.94
N ILE A 66 11.45 21.01 -18.93
CA ILE A 66 11.09 20.15 -20.08
C ILE A 66 9.86 19.33 -19.67
N ARG A 67 8.71 19.64 -20.29
CA ARG A 67 7.52 18.80 -20.28
C ARG A 67 7.49 17.96 -21.56
N LEU A 68 6.97 16.74 -21.46
CA LEU A 68 6.41 16.07 -22.64
C LEU A 68 5.12 16.81 -23.01
N ILE A 69 5.01 17.25 -24.27
CA ILE A 69 3.81 17.92 -24.81
C ILE A 69 2.97 16.86 -25.52
N ASN A 70 1.69 16.78 -25.17
CA ASN A 70 0.66 16.14 -25.99
C ASN A 70 -0.04 17.24 -26.81
N ASP A 71 -0.11 17.09 -28.13
CA ASP A 71 -0.87 17.98 -29.01
C ASP A 71 -2.33 17.50 -29.11
N ASP A 72 -3.26 18.23 -28.47
CA ASP A 72 -4.69 18.01 -28.63
C ASP A 72 -5.23 18.75 -29.86
N HIS A 73 -5.44 18.01 -30.96
CA HIS A 73 -6.14 18.49 -32.14
C HIS A 73 -7.15 17.47 -32.68
N GLU A 74 -8.36 17.44 -32.10
CA GLU A 74 -9.55 16.96 -32.79
C GLU A 74 -10.57 18.09 -32.99
N LYS A 75 -11.02 18.24 -34.24
CA LYS A 75 -11.98 19.28 -34.64
C LYS A 75 -13.41 18.77 -34.47
N SER A 76 -14.26 19.62 -33.89
CA SER A 76 -15.70 19.40 -33.83
C SER A 76 -16.37 19.58 -35.19
N LEU A 77 -17.32 18.69 -35.52
CA LEU A 77 -18.43 18.97 -36.44
C LEU A 77 -19.73 18.34 -35.90
N PRO A 78 -20.91 18.91 -36.22
CA PRO A 78 -22.06 18.87 -35.32
C PRO A 78 -23.08 17.77 -35.64
N GLY A 79 -23.85 17.36 -34.61
CA GLY A 79 -24.97 16.45 -34.75
C GLY A 79 -26.28 17.11 -35.22
N ARG A 80 -27.23 16.29 -35.69
CA ARG A 80 -28.65 16.61 -35.91
C ARG A 80 -29.49 15.33 -35.95
N GLY A 81 -30.73 15.39 -35.47
CA GLY A 81 -31.76 14.38 -35.74
C GLY A 81 -32.47 13.82 -34.50
N ALA A 82 -33.50 14.51 -34.03
CA ALA A 82 -34.41 14.00 -33.00
C ALA A 82 -35.54 13.14 -33.62
N GLY A 83 -36.10 12.20 -32.85
CA GLY A 83 -37.30 11.44 -33.18
C GLY A 83 -38.03 11.02 -31.89
N VAL A 84 -39.36 11.17 -31.85
CA VAL A 84 -40.15 11.19 -30.60
C VAL A 84 -41.23 10.10 -30.54
N GLY A 85 -41.24 9.36 -29.43
CA GLY A 85 -42.42 8.74 -28.78
C GLY A 85 -42.99 7.43 -29.35
N PRO A 86 -44.02 6.83 -28.72
CA PRO A 86 -44.44 7.02 -27.32
C PRO A 86 -44.80 5.72 -26.54
N THR A 87 -44.80 5.83 -25.20
CA THR A 87 -45.64 5.12 -24.18
C THR A 87 -46.16 3.68 -24.40
N SER A 88 -45.85 2.80 -23.44
CA SER A 88 -46.87 2.01 -22.69
C SER A 88 -46.26 1.36 -21.44
N SER A 89 -47.10 0.84 -20.55
CA SER A 89 -46.76 0.47 -19.17
C SER A 89 -47.14 -0.97 -18.80
N ILE A 90 -46.77 -1.37 -17.57
CA ILE A 90 -47.34 -2.46 -16.75
C ILE A 90 -46.61 -3.83 -16.70
N HIS A 91 -46.45 -4.25 -15.45
CA HIS A 91 -46.18 -5.58 -14.86
C HIS A 91 -44.76 -6.13 -14.71
N ALA A 92 -44.51 -6.52 -13.46
CA ALA A 92 -43.32 -7.21 -12.99
C ALA A 92 -43.37 -8.70 -13.35
N ARG A 93 -42.20 -9.25 -13.69
CA ARG A 93 -41.87 -10.65 -13.41
C ARG A 93 -40.47 -10.73 -12.83
N THR A 94 -40.38 -11.42 -11.70
CA THR A 94 -39.13 -11.90 -11.14
C THR A 94 -38.51 -12.94 -12.08
N SER A 95 -37.25 -12.77 -12.46
CA SER A 95 -36.45 -13.86 -13.03
C SER A 95 -34.96 -13.60 -12.83
N SER A 96 -34.26 -14.64 -12.39
CA SER A 96 -32.83 -14.68 -12.14
C SER A 96 -32.00 -14.53 -13.41
N LEU A 97 -31.17 -13.49 -13.51
CA LEU A 97 -30.11 -13.37 -14.53
C LEU A 97 -28.86 -12.68 -13.96
N GLY A 98 -28.19 -13.35 -13.02
CA GLY A 98 -26.85 -12.98 -12.59
C GLY A 98 -25.76 -13.39 -13.59
N ARG A 99 -24.56 -12.84 -13.40
CA ARG A 99 -23.25 -13.31 -13.96
C ARG A 99 -22.88 -13.02 -15.43
N TYR A 100 -23.69 -12.38 -16.27
CA TYR A 100 -23.28 -12.07 -17.67
C TYR A 100 -22.89 -10.60 -17.98
N GLY A 101 -23.15 -9.65 -17.07
CA GLY A 101 -22.87 -8.22 -17.31
C GLY A 101 -21.41 -7.78 -17.14
N TRP A 102 -20.59 -8.54 -16.40
CA TRP A 102 -19.28 -8.08 -15.91
C TRP A 102 -18.14 -8.18 -16.94
N ARG A 103 -18.33 -8.89 -18.05
CA ARG A 103 -17.24 -9.26 -18.99
C ARG A 103 -17.01 -8.29 -20.16
N LYS A 104 -17.69 -7.13 -20.23
CA LYS A 104 -17.68 -6.26 -21.43
C LYS A 104 -17.17 -4.81 -21.26
N ARG A 105 -16.71 -4.38 -20.08
CA ARG A 105 -16.19 -3.00 -19.88
C ARG A 105 -14.68 -2.87 -19.60
N ARG A 106 -13.97 -3.92 -19.17
CA ARG A 106 -12.51 -3.87 -18.93
C ARG A 106 -11.61 -3.97 -20.18
N ALA A 107 -12.18 -4.17 -21.38
CA ALA A 107 -11.43 -4.48 -22.61
C ALA A 107 -11.44 -3.37 -23.68
N ARG A 108 -11.61 -2.09 -23.31
CA ARG A 108 -11.77 -0.97 -24.27
C ARG A 108 -10.81 0.21 -24.10
N SER A 109 -9.72 0.05 -23.33
CA SER A 109 -8.74 1.11 -23.06
C SER A 109 -7.30 0.74 -23.49
N GLN A 110 -7.14 -0.07 -24.54
CA GLN A 110 -5.84 -0.51 -25.07
C GLN A 110 -5.70 -0.23 -26.58
N THR A 111 -6.14 0.94 -27.05
CA THR A 111 -5.93 1.35 -28.45
C THR A 111 -5.70 2.85 -28.51
N LEU A 112 -4.64 3.26 -29.23
CA LEU A 112 -4.09 4.62 -29.36
C LEU A 112 -3.23 5.11 -28.18
N MET A 113 -1.91 4.92 -28.28
CA MET A 113 -0.91 6.02 -28.23
C MET A 113 0.36 5.56 -29.00
N PHE A 114 0.91 6.44 -29.84
CA PHE A 114 2.13 6.21 -30.62
C PHE A 114 2.97 7.49 -30.66
N LEU A 115 4.30 7.33 -30.75
CA LEU A 115 5.35 8.34 -30.97
C LEU A 115 5.63 9.34 -29.83
N GLY A 116 6.78 9.19 -29.16
CA GLY A 116 7.26 10.18 -28.18
C GLY A 116 8.56 9.89 -27.38
N VAL A 117 9.42 8.94 -27.76
CA VAL A 117 10.55 8.47 -26.90
C VAL A 117 11.93 8.52 -27.58
N LEU A 118 12.30 9.66 -28.20
CA LEU A 118 13.65 9.85 -28.78
C LEU A 118 14.38 11.13 -28.35
N GLY A 119 13.84 11.90 -27.39
CA GLY A 119 14.41 13.22 -27.01
C GLY A 119 15.28 13.29 -25.75
N ILE A 120 15.21 12.32 -24.83
CA ILE A 120 15.64 12.54 -23.42
C ILE A 120 16.91 11.76 -23.01
N VAL A 121 17.36 10.79 -23.82
CA VAL A 121 18.46 9.86 -23.49
C VAL A 121 19.83 10.54 -23.28
N GLY A 122 20.03 11.77 -23.77
CA GLY A 122 21.33 12.45 -23.75
C GLY A 122 21.78 13.05 -22.40
N LEU A 123 20.88 13.21 -21.42
CA LEU A 123 21.16 13.98 -20.19
C LEU A 123 21.44 13.12 -18.93
N TRP A 124 21.30 11.80 -19.02
CA TRP A 124 21.57 10.88 -17.90
C TRP A 124 23.05 10.43 -17.79
N LEU A 125 23.83 10.57 -18.87
CA LEU A 125 25.23 10.12 -18.99
C LEU A 125 26.26 10.96 -18.19
N GLY A 126 25.86 11.53 -17.05
CA GLY A 126 26.60 12.62 -16.39
C GLY A 126 26.63 12.59 -14.86
N ARG A 127 26.39 11.44 -14.20
CA ARG A 127 26.73 11.20 -12.77
C ARG A 127 26.51 9.73 -12.37
N ASN A 128 27.57 8.92 -12.52
CA ASN A 128 27.68 7.66 -11.79
C ASN A 128 28.18 7.95 -10.38
N ASP A 129 27.41 7.52 -9.38
CA ASP A 129 27.87 7.03 -8.06
C ASP A 129 26.65 6.43 -7.34
N LEU A 130 26.38 5.15 -7.63
CA LEU A 130 25.37 4.34 -6.93
C LEU A 130 26.10 3.24 -6.14
N PRO A 131 26.25 3.39 -4.80
CA PRO A 131 26.64 2.27 -3.95
C PRO A 131 25.42 1.38 -3.69
N GLY A 132 25.61 0.05 -3.80
CA GLY A 132 24.72 -0.96 -3.23
C GLY A 132 23.35 -1.17 -3.90
N TYR A 133 23.22 -2.23 -4.68
CA TYR A 133 21.90 -2.84 -4.94
C TYR A 133 21.38 -3.48 -3.64
N LEU A 134 20.26 -3.00 -3.09
CA LEU A 134 19.52 -3.68 -2.02
C LEU A 134 18.77 -4.89 -2.59
N GLY A 135 19.50 -5.98 -2.84
CA GLY A 135 18.96 -7.21 -3.40
C GLY A 135 17.95 -7.89 -2.48
N ILE A 136 16.72 -8.08 -2.97
CA ILE A 136 15.74 -9.00 -2.36
C ILE A 136 16.14 -10.43 -2.77
N GLY A 137 17.11 -11.00 -2.04
CA GLY A 137 17.52 -12.39 -2.22
C GLY A 137 16.59 -13.35 -1.48
N ASN A 138 15.92 -14.25 -2.21
CA ASN A 138 15.24 -15.40 -1.61
C ASN A 138 16.29 -16.38 -1.08
N GLN A 139 16.40 -16.53 0.24
CA GLN A 139 17.17 -17.63 0.86
C GLN A 139 16.33 -18.91 0.83
N PRO A 140 16.88 -20.07 0.43
CA PRO A 140 16.16 -21.34 0.45
C PRO A 140 15.91 -21.86 1.87
N ASP A 141 14.83 -22.63 2.03
CA ASP A 141 14.37 -23.20 3.31
C ASP A 141 15.43 -24.15 3.90
N PRO A 142 15.89 -23.95 5.16
CA PRO A 142 16.95 -24.75 5.78
C PRO A 142 16.58 -26.21 6.12
N LEU A 143 15.36 -26.68 5.78
CA LEU A 143 14.89 -28.05 6.07
C LEU A 143 14.73 -28.98 4.85
N ALA A 144 15.21 -28.60 3.66
CA ALA A 144 15.21 -29.48 2.48
C ALA A 144 16.35 -30.54 2.53
N PRO A 145 16.12 -31.81 2.09
CA PRO A 145 17.17 -32.83 2.07
C PRO A 145 18.28 -32.50 1.06
N LYS A 146 19.54 -32.62 1.48
CA LYS A 146 20.69 -32.40 0.59
C LYS A 146 20.81 -33.53 -0.43
N GLN A 147 20.79 -33.18 -1.72
CA GLN A 147 21.47 -33.96 -2.76
C GLN A 147 22.57 -33.11 -3.40
N HIS A 148 23.73 -33.74 -3.58
CA HIS A 148 24.88 -33.18 -4.27
C HIS A 148 24.76 -33.45 -5.76
N GLU A 149 24.77 -32.43 -6.60
CA GLU A 149 25.39 -32.52 -7.93
C GLU A 149 25.78 -31.12 -8.47
N SER A 150 26.52 -31.08 -9.57
CA SER A 150 27.51 -30.03 -9.86
C SER A 150 27.01 -28.75 -10.54
N ASN A 151 27.67 -27.64 -10.22
CA ASN A 151 27.57 -26.33 -10.92
C ASN A 151 27.72 -26.45 -12.45
N LEU A 152 26.71 -25.99 -13.22
CA LEU A 152 26.85 -25.14 -14.43
C LEU A 152 25.53 -24.87 -15.20
N SER A 153 24.48 -24.35 -14.54
CA SER A 153 23.36 -23.68 -15.23
C SER A 153 22.39 -23.03 -14.23
N ASN A 154 22.23 -21.71 -14.24
CA ASN A 154 21.15 -21.02 -13.53
C ASN A 154 20.90 -19.59 -14.08
N LEU A 155 20.43 -19.49 -15.33
CA LEU A 155 19.81 -18.30 -15.93
C LEU A 155 18.84 -18.73 -17.06
N PRO A 156 17.56 -18.33 -17.02
CA PRO A 156 16.68 -18.34 -18.19
C PRO A 156 16.49 -16.92 -18.75
N GLY A 157 16.71 -16.58 -20.02
CA GLY A 157 17.42 -17.18 -21.16
C GLY A 157 18.06 -16.02 -21.97
N VAL A 158 18.94 -16.18 -22.95
CA VAL A 158 18.80 -16.93 -24.22
C VAL A 158 20.13 -17.60 -24.58
N ILE A 159 20.10 -18.86 -25.01
CA ILE A 159 21.28 -19.53 -25.59
C ILE A 159 21.23 -19.35 -27.12
N ILE A 160 22.19 -18.63 -27.67
CA ILE A 160 22.41 -18.56 -29.12
C ILE A 160 23.24 -19.79 -29.52
N GLY A 161 22.60 -20.76 -30.17
CA GLY A 161 23.32 -21.85 -30.84
C GLY A 161 24.13 -21.31 -32.02
N ALA A 162 25.35 -21.81 -32.22
CA ALA A 162 26.32 -21.30 -33.21
C ALA A 162 25.87 -21.38 -34.68
N ASN A 163 24.69 -21.95 -34.96
CA ASN A 163 24.19 -22.27 -36.30
C ASN A 163 22.89 -21.52 -36.66
N GLY A 164 22.37 -20.65 -35.79
CA GLY A 164 21.29 -19.71 -36.14
C GLY A 164 19.86 -20.25 -36.25
N GLU A 165 19.59 -21.53 -35.91
CA GLU A 165 18.22 -22.05 -35.85
C GLU A 165 17.50 -21.70 -34.54
N PHE A 166 16.22 -21.35 -34.66
CA PHE A 166 15.38 -20.86 -33.57
C PHE A 166 14.70 -22.03 -32.85
N LEU A 167 15.27 -22.48 -31.72
CA LEU A 167 14.61 -23.43 -30.83
C LEU A 167 13.78 -22.67 -29.80
N GLY A 168 12.46 -22.93 -29.79
CA GLY A 168 11.52 -22.24 -28.91
C GLY A 168 11.83 -22.42 -27.42
N SER A 169 11.54 -21.40 -26.62
CA SER A 169 11.74 -21.42 -25.17
C SER A 169 10.87 -22.49 -24.51
N SER A 170 11.52 -23.54 -24.02
CA SER A 170 10.88 -24.54 -23.16
C SER A 170 10.44 -23.88 -21.85
N MET A 171 9.12 -23.71 -21.67
CA MET A 171 8.54 -23.43 -20.36
C MET A 171 8.60 -24.70 -19.50
N THR A 172 9.79 -24.97 -18.95
CA THR A 172 10.05 -26.10 -18.06
C THR A 172 10.54 -25.61 -16.70
N GLU A 173 9.67 -24.85 -16.03
CA GLU A 173 9.31 -25.06 -14.62
C GLU A 173 8.10 -24.16 -14.29
N LEU A 174 6.98 -24.76 -13.88
CA LEU A 174 5.88 -24.01 -13.30
C LEU A 174 6.36 -23.37 -11.99
N PRO A 175 6.07 -22.09 -11.70
CA PRO A 175 6.48 -21.47 -10.46
C PRO A 175 5.97 -22.28 -9.26
N THR A 176 6.87 -22.92 -8.52
CA THR A 176 6.50 -23.55 -7.25
C THR A 176 5.97 -22.47 -6.32
N SER A 177 4.86 -22.74 -5.62
CA SER A 177 4.13 -21.72 -4.85
C SER A 177 4.96 -21.00 -3.78
N HIS A 178 6.12 -21.55 -3.41
CA HIS A 178 7.08 -20.93 -2.50
C HIS A 178 7.94 -19.84 -3.17
N ASN A 179 8.29 -19.96 -4.46
CA ASN A 179 9.07 -18.97 -5.21
C ASN A 179 8.23 -17.83 -5.80
N VAL A 180 6.90 -17.92 -5.73
CA VAL A 180 5.98 -16.91 -6.29
C VAL A 180 5.92 -15.62 -5.46
N TYR A 181 6.15 -15.71 -4.14
CA TYR A 181 6.10 -14.57 -3.22
C TYR A 181 7.49 -13.97 -3.03
N LYS A 182 7.66 -12.67 -3.32
CA LYS A 182 8.96 -11.99 -3.16
C LYS A 182 9.16 -11.52 -1.71
N LEU A 183 9.21 -12.43 -0.74
CA LEU A 183 9.11 -12.05 0.69
C LEU A 183 10.29 -11.21 1.21
N GLY A 184 11.47 -11.23 0.59
CA GLY A 184 12.65 -10.48 1.09
C GLY A 184 13.35 -11.21 2.24
N SER A 185 14.13 -10.49 3.06
CA SER A 185 14.72 -11.11 4.24
C SER A 185 13.64 -11.53 5.23
N LEU A 186 13.77 -12.75 5.73
CA LEU A 186 12.89 -13.34 6.75
C LEU A 186 13.42 -13.06 8.17
N PHE A 187 14.49 -12.28 8.30
CA PHE A 187 15.10 -11.90 9.58
C PHE A 187 14.75 -10.46 9.94
N LEU A 188 14.20 -10.24 11.14
CA LEU A 188 13.62 -8.96 11.55
C LEU A 188 14.62 -7.77 11.51
N PRO A 189 15.87 -7.90 12.00
CA PRO A 189 16.87 -6.84 11.86
C PRO A 189 17.19 -6.44 10.42
N ASP A 190 17.26 -7.40 9.48
CA ASP A 190 17.53 -7.11 8.07
C ASP A 190 16.34 -6.39 7.40
N TYR A 191 15.12 -6.83 7.73
CA TYR A 191 13.88 -6.21 7.26
C TYR A 191 13.76 -4.76 7.76
N GLU A 192 14.05 -4.52 9.04
CA GLU A 192 14.11 -3.17 9.61
C GLU A 192 15.21 -2.33 8.94
N ALA A 193 16.43 -2.87 8.80
CA ALA A 193 17.55 -2.17 8.20
C ALA A 193 17.25 -1.76 6.75
N GLN A 194 16.72 -2.67 5.93
CA GLN A 194 16.33 -2.40 4.54
C GLN A 194 15.28 -1.29 4.45
N LEU A 195 14.22 -1.33 5.27
CA LEU A 195 13.19 -0.29 5.26
C LEU A 195 13.69 1.05 5.82
N SER A 196 14.59 1.03 6.81
CA SER A 196 15.21 2.22 7.40
C SER A 196 16.17 2.91 6.44
N GLU A 197 16.96 2.12 5.70
CA GLU A 197 17.79 2.63 4.60
C GLU A 197 16.93 3.20 3.48
N PHE A 198 15.91 2.48 3.03
CA PHE A 198 14.96 2.96 2.02
C PHE A 198 14.30 4.30 2.44
N ALA A 199 13.80 4.40 3.68
CA ALA A 199 13.26 5.64 4.23
C ALA A 199 14.28 6.79 4.22
N THR A 200 15.57 6.49 4.38
CA THR A 200 16.68 7.47 4.34
C THR A 200 17.02 7.92 2.93
N VAL A 201 17.09 6.98 2.00
CA VAL A 201 17.60 7.21 0.64
C VAL A 201 16.51 7.74 -0.30
N ALA A 202 15.24 7.40 -0.05
CA ALA A 202 14.16 7.67 -1.00
C ALA A 202 13.26 8.87 -0.66
N PHE A 203 13.09 9.23 0.62
CA PHE A 203 12.12 10.24 1.08
C PHE A 203 12.78 11.56 1.53
N PRO A 204 12.03 12.69 1.60
CA PRO A 204 12.53 13.92 2.22
C PRO A 204 12.80 13.73 3.72
N LYS A 205 13.82 14.41 4.26
CA LYS A 205 14.27 14.27 5.67
C LYS A 205 13.14 14.29 6.72
N GLY A 206 12.20 15.24 6.63
CA GLY A 206 11.08 15.33 7.58
C GLY A 206 10.09 14.16 7.51
N THR A 207 10.08 13.42 6.41
CA THR A 207 9.33 12.16 6.26
C THR A 207 10.19 10.96 6.67
N THR A 208 11.50 10.96 6.38
CA THR A 208 12.44 9.93 6.86
C THR A 208 12.35 9.70 8.37
N GLU A 209 12.36 10.75 9.20
CA GLU A 209 12.29 10.59 10.66
C GLU A 209 10.95 9.95 11.09
N ARG A 210 9.82 10.43 10.55
CA ARG A 210 8.49 9.84 10.81
C ARG A 210 8.40 8.37 10.41
N LEU A 211 9.00 7.99 9.28
CA LEU A 211 9.06 6.61 8.82
C LEU A 211 9.93 5.73 9.72
N LYS A 212 11.09 6.22 10.19
CA LYS A 212 11.95 5.49 11.13
C LYS A 212 11.30 5.33 12.50
N ASP A 213 10.60 6.34 12.99
CA ASP A 213 9.80 6.22 14.21
C ASP A 213 8.57 5.32 14.01
N GLY A 214 8.06 5.20 12.78
CA GLY A 214 7.15 4.14 12.34
C GLY A 214 7.78 2.76 12.51
N LEU A 215 8.93 2.51 11.89
CA LEU A 215 9.64 1.23 11.98
C LEU A 215 9.86 0.79 13.44
N LYS A 216 10.42 1.65 14.29
CA LYS A 216 10.56 1.35 15.73
C LYS A 216 9.23 0.96 16.38
N ARG A 217 8.18 1.78 16.21
CA ARG A 217 6.85 1.58 16.81
C ARG A 217 6.22 0.23 16.50
N TYR A 218 6.33 -0.24 15.26
CA TYR A 218 5.66 -1.47 14.83
C TYR A 218 6.60 -2.69 14.85
N LEU A 219 7.92 -2.50 14.72
CA LEU A 219 8.91 -3.58 14.68
C LEU A 219 9.51 -3.94 16.04
N ASP A 220 9.62 -3.00 16.99
CA ASP A 220 10.06 -3.30 18.36
C ASP A 220 9.11 -4.32 19.04
N THR A 221 9.67 -5.10 19.94
CA THR A 221 8.99 -6.14 20.73
C THR A 221 9.31 -6.03 22.23
N THR A 222 10.03 -4.97 22.64
CA THR A 222 10.65 -4.84 23.97
C THR A 222 10.11 -3.70 24.82
N THR A 223 9.36 -2.77 24.22
CA THR A 223 8.86 -1.55 24.86
C THR A 223 7.36 -1.60 25.15
N GLU A 224 6.84 -0.59 25.86
CA GLU A 224 5.39 -0.35 25.96
C GLU A 224 4.76 -0.24 24.56
N ASP A 225 3.52 -0.68 24.42
CA ASP A 225 2.82 -0.63 23.15
C ASP A 225 2.52 0.81 22.72
N THR A 226 3.30 1.31 21.77
CA THR A 226 3.14 2.65 21.19
C THR A 226 2.51 2.62 19.80
N ARG A 227 1.98 1.47 19.38
CA ARG A 227 1.31 1.28 18.08
C ARG A 227 0.12 2.22 17.94
N LYS A 228 -0.25 2.46 16.69
CA LYS A 228 -1.32 3.39 16.33
C LYS A 228 -2.50 2.61 15.78
N ASP A 229 -3.70 2.97 16.21
CA ASP A 229 -4.91 2.32 15.73
C ASP A 229 -5.20 2.74 14.28
N TRP A 230 -5.69 1.79 13.49
CA TRP A 230 -6.04 2.03 12.09
C TRP A 230 -7.12 3.12 11.92
N ASP A 231 -7.97 3.31 12.94
CA ASP A 231 -9.03 4.32 12.98
C ASP A 231 -8.70 5.55 13.86
N GLU A 232 -7.44 5.75 14.26
CA GLU A 232 -7.00 7.00 14.90
C GLU A 232 -7.06 8.18 13.89
N TYR A 233 -6.74 7.92 12.61
CA TYR A 233 -6.72 8.90 11.53
C TYR A 233 -7.93 8.72 10.61
N LYS A 234 -9.05 9.33 10.99
CA LYS A 234 -10.37 9.15 10.34
C LYS A 234 -10.51 9.90 9.01
N ARG A 235 -9.83 9.39 7.98
CA ARG A 235 -9.99 9.82 6.58
C ARG A 235 -10.19 8.64 5.63
N VAL A 236 -11.13 8.80 4.71
CA VAL A 236 -11.36 7.93 3.55
C VAL A 236 -10.79 8.63 2.31
N TRP A 237 -9.86 7.96 1.65
CA TRP A 237 -9.26 8.36 0.40
C TRP A 237 -9.90 7.60 -0.77
N GLN A 238 -10.31 8.30 -1.80
CA GLN A 238 -10.61 7.72 -3.11
C GLN A 238 -9.81 8.44 -4.19
N THR A 239 -9.58 7.79 -5.33
CA THR A 239 -8.88 8.39 -6.48
C THR A 239 -9.61 8.05 -7.76
N ASP A 240 -9.69 9.02 -8.66
CA ASP A 240 -10.27 8.84 -9.99
C ASP A 240 -9.52 9.71 -11.02
N LYS A 241 -9.77 9.50 -12.30
CA LYS A 241 -9.16 10.34 -13.34
C LYS A 241 -9.62 11.80 -13.21
N ASP A 242 -10.90 11.99 -12.89
CA ASP A 242 -11.58 13.27 -12.76
C ASP A 242 -12.82 13.11 -11.87
N THR A 243 -13.61 14.18 -11.68
CA THR A 243 -14.75 14.16 -10.76
C THR A 243 -16.02 13.50 -11.30
N ARG A 244 -16.04 12.90 -12.51
CA ARG A 244 -17.28 12.36 -13.11
C ARG A 244 -18.01 11.29 -12.28
N HIS A 245 -17.31 10.57 -11.40
CA HIS A 245 -17.91 9.56 -10.53
C HIS A 245 -18.18 10.05 -9.10
N SER A 246 -17.94 11.33 -8.78
CA SER A 246 -18.07 11.86 -7.41
C SER A 246 -19.49 11.76 -6.84
N ASP A 247 -20.50 11.63 -7.69
CA ASP A 247 -21.92 11.51 -7.32
C ASP A 247 -22.50 10.13 -7.66
N SER A 248 -21.62 9.12 -7.81
CA SER A 248 -22.03 7.71 -7.89
C SER A 248 -22.56 7.20 -6.54
N SER A 249 -23.42 6.18 -6.57
CA SER A 249 -23.91 5.49 -5.36
C SER A 249 -22.78 4.84 -4.56
N GLU A 250 -21.75 4.40 -5.25
CA GLU A 250 -20.52 3.81 -4.78
C GLU A 250 -19.75 4.83 -3.93
N VAL A 251 -19.40 5.99 -4.50
CA VAL A 251 -18.77 7.10 -3.76
C VAL A 251 -19.67 7.63 -2.64
N GLU A 252 -20.97 7.78 -2.87
CA GLU A 252 -21.91 8.26 -1.83
C GLU A 252 -21.94 7.32 -0.62
N SER A 253 -21.77 6.01 -0.80
CA SER A 253 -21.69 5.08 0.32
C SER A 253 -20.50 5.34 1.26
N TRP A 254 -19.39 5.88 0.72
CA TRP A 254 -18.15 6.19 1.46
C TRP A 254 -18.12 7.56 2.12
N ARG A 255 -18.89 8.55 1.62
CA ARG A 255 -19.03 9.89 2.24
C ARG A 255 -20.36 10.09 2.99
N GLY A 256 -21.29 9.16 2.83
CA GLY A 256 -22.60 9.15 3.50
C GLY A 256 -22.54 8.73 4.97
N SER A 257 -23.71 8.49 5.56
CA SER A 257 -23.87 8.24 7.01
C SER A 257 -23.00 7.14 7.58
N LEU A 258 -22.79 6.02 6.86
CA LEU A 258 -22.02 4.88 7.35
C LEU A 258 -20.60 5.24 7.80
N ALA A 259 -19.94 6.17 7.11
CA ALA A 259 -18.61 6.65 7.48
C ALA A 259 -18.68 8.01 8.19
N ARG A 260 -19.47 8.96 7.67
CA ARG A 260 -19.57 10.32 8.22
C ARG A 260 -20.02 10.34 9.68
N ASP A 261 -20.98 9.50 10.05
CA ASP A 261 -21.55 9.50 11.41
C ASP A 261 -20.59 8.82 12.42
N GLU A 262 -19.56 8.12 11.94
CA GLU A 262 -18.40 7.64 12.70
C GLU A 262 -17.23 8.66 12.73
N GLY A 263 -17.42 9.86 12.18
CA GLY A 263 -16.41 10.93 12.14
C GLY A 263 -15.38 10.81 11.03
N TRP A 264 -15.61 9.99 10.00
CA TRP A 264 -14.70 9.90 8.86
C TRP A 264 -14.87 11.09 7.91
N SER A 265 -13.75 11.77 7.64
CA SER A 265 -13.63 12.71 6.51
C SER A 265 -13.45 11.94 5.20
N TRP A 266 -13.88 12.52 4.08
CA TRP A 266 -13.77 11.92 2.75
C TRP A 266 -13.08 12.88 1.79
N ASP A 267 -12.06 12.38 1.08
CA ASP A 267 -11.27 13.13 0.12
C ASP A 267 -11.11 12.32 -1.19
N LEU A 268 -11.46 12.95 -2.32
CA LEU A 268 -11.28 12.41 -3.68
C LEU A 268 -10.16 13.16 -4.40
N LEU A 269 -9.11 12.44 -4.81
CA LEU A 269 -8.01 13.01 -5.60
C LEU A 269 -8.19 12.63 -7.08
N THR A 270 -8.29 13.66 -7.93
CA THR A 270 -8.14 13.52 -9.39
C THR A 270 -6.67 13.30 -9.80
N ASP A 271 -6.41 12.83 -11.02
CA ASP A 271 -5.04 12.67 -11.57
C ASP A 271 -4.17 13.94 -11.38
N GLN A 272 -4.73 15.14 -11.59
CA GLN A 272 -3.99 16.40 -11.38
C GLN A 272 -3.72 16.68 -9.89
N GLN A 273 -4.70 16.42 -9.02
CA GLN A 273 -4.52 16.61 -7.57
C GLN A 273 -3.55 15.58 -6.98
N ALA A 274 -3.48 14.38 -7.56
CA ALA A 274 -2.46 13.37 -7.26
C ALA A 274 -1.05 13.88 -7.59
N ASP A 275 -0.83 14.37 -8.82
CA ASP A 275 0.44 14.96 -9.24
C ASP A 275 0.85 16.15 -8.35
N ASP A 276 -0.11 17.02 -8.01
CA ASP A 276 0.11 18.17 -7.11
C ASP A 276 0.46 17.72 -5.68
N TRP A 277 -0.24 16.71 -5.14
CA TRP A 277 0.02 16.17 -3.80
C TRP A 277 1.39 15.49 -3.73
N VAL A 278 1.75 14.66 -4.70
CA VAL A 278 3.08 14.01 -4.73
C VAL A 278 4.19 15.04 -4.94
N SER A 279 3.97 16.05 -5.79
CA SER A 279 4.92 17.17 -5.96
C SER A 279 5.14 17.97 -4.68
N LYS A 280 4.06 18.26 -3.94
CA LYS A 280 4.10 19.02 -2.69
C LYS A 280 4.71 18.23 -1.52
N SER A 281 4.30 16.98 -1.35
CA SER A 281 4.68 16.14 -0.20
C SER A 281 6.05 15.48 -0.36
N LEU A 282 6.47 15.23 -1.60
CA LEU A 282 7.64 14.39 -1.92
C LEU A 282 8.59 15.04 -2.95
N GLY A 283 8.41 16.33 -3.27
CA GLY A 283 9.27 17.07 -4.19
C GLY A 283 10.77 16.94 -3.86
N GLY A 284 11.59 16.70 -4.89
CA GLY A 284 13.05 16.52 -4.76
C GLY A 284 13.49 15.17 -4.18
N SER A 285 12.56 14.24 -3.89
CA SER A 285 12.87 12.90 -3.38
C SER A 285 12.94 11.85 -4.51
N ARG A 286 13.49 10.66 -4.23
CA ARG A 286 13.47 9.55 -5.20
C ARG A 286 12.06 9.00 -5.42
N ILE A 287 11.16 9.14 -4.46
CA ILE A 287 9.75 8.76 -4.67
C ILE A 287 9.08 9.67 -5.72
N LYS A 288 9.40 10.96 -5.75
CA LYS A 288 8.94 11.85 -6.84
C LYS A 288 9.56 11.47 -8.18
N MET A 289 10.86 11.13 -8.21
CA MET A 289 11.49 10.62 -9.44
C MET A 289 10.83 9.33 -9.94
N MET A 290 10.53 8.39 -9.04
CA MET A 290 9.81 7.15 -9.35
C MET A 290 8.44 7.45 -9.94
N TRP A 291 7.64 8.31 -9.29
CA TRP A 291 6.32 8.75 -9.75
C TRP A 291 6.33 9.33 -11.17
N ASP A 292 7.32 10.18 -11.46
CA ASP A 292 7.50 10.81 -12.77
C ASP A 292 7.83 9.80 -13.87
N ASN A 293 8.45 8.67 -13.52
CA ASN A 293 8.80 7.58 -14.44
C ASN A 293 7.72 6.50 -14.55
N LEU A 294 6.59 6.58 -13.84
CA LEU A 294 5.45 5.66 -14.04
C LEU A 294 4.72 6.02 -15.35
N PRO A 295 4.69 5.15 -16.38
CA PRO A 295 4.22 5.51 -17.72
C PRO A 295 2.69 5.58 -17.90
N SER A 296 1.87 5.24 -16.88
CA SER A 296 0.41 5.29 -17.00
C SER A 296 -0.29 5.73 -15.71
N GLY A 297 -1.50 6.27 -15.86
CA GLY A 297 -2.35 6.68 -14.73
C GLY A 297 -2.75 5.53 -13.81
N ILE A 298 -2.85 4.30 -14.32
CA ILE A 298 -3.15 3.10 -13.51
C ILE A 298 -1.99 2.86 -12.52
N LEU A 299 -0.75 2.82 -13.02
CA LEU A 299 0.43 2.64 -12.17
C LEU A 299 0.55 3.77 -11.13
N ARG A 300 0.17 5.01 -11.48
CA ARG A 300 0.14 6.15 -10.55
C ARG A 300 -0.96 5.99 -9.49
N SER A 301 -2.19 5.61 -9.84
CA SER A 301 -3.27 5.35 -8.87
C SER A 301 -2.92 4.20 -7.90
N ASP A 302 -2.37 3.09 -8.41
CA ASP A 302 -1.85 1.99 -7.61
C ASP A 302 -0.71 2.42 -6.67
N THR A 303 0.15 3.34 -7.10
CA THR A 303 1.22 3.87 -6.25
C THR A 303 0.68 4.84 -5.20
N LEU A 304 -0.26 5.68 -5.58
CA LEU A 304 -0.82 6.74 -4.73
C LEU A 304 -1.55 6.18 -3.52
N ARG A 305 -2.34 5.11 -3.69
CA ARG A 305 -3.03 4.44 -2.57
C ARG A 305 -2.05 4.03 -1.47
N TYR A 306 -0.89 3.47 -1.81
CA TYR A 306 0.13 3.14 -0.82
C TYR A 306 0.79 4.38 -0.20
N LEU A 307 1.02 5.45 -0.98
CA LEU A 307 1.63 6.69 -0.47
C LEU A 307 0.70 7.45 0.49
N LEU A 308 -0.60 7.55 0.19
CA LEU A 308 -1.61 8.14 1.07
C LEU A 308 -1.69 7.36 2.39
N LEU A 309 -1.85 6.03 2.29
CA LEU A 309 -1.88 5.14 3.45
C LEU A 309 -0.58 5.14 4.26
N LEU A 310 0.59 5.30 3.61
CA LEU A 310 1.87 5.40 4.28
C LEU A 310 2.04 6.71 5.05
N LEU A 311 1.68 7.85 4.45
CA LEU A 311 2.03 9.17 5.00
C LEU A 311 0.92 9.81 5.85
N GLU A 312 -0.33 9.43 5.60
CA GLU A 312 -1.53 10.00 6.22
C GLU A 312 -2.36 8.95 6.97
N GLY A 313 -2.32 7.69 6.51
CA GLY A 313 -3.13 6.60 7.05
C GLY A 313 -4.61 6.69 6.66
N GLY A 314 -5.46 6.02 7.45
CA GLY A 314 -6.90 5.94 7.26
C GLY A 314 -7.30 4.78 6.34
N ILE A 315 -8.38 4.97 5.59
CA ILE A 315 -8.92 4.02 4.62
C ILE A 315 -8.63 4.51 3.21
N TYR A 316 -8.22 3.63 2.30
CA TYR A 316 -8.31 3.85 0.86
C TYR A 316 -9.39 2.95 0.26
N SER A 317 -10.17 3.45 -0.70
CA SER A 317 -11.07 2.62 -1.51
C SER A 317 -11.26 3.11 -2.95
N ASP A 318 -11.30 2.20 -3.92
CA ASP A 318 -11.58 2.52 -5.34
C ASP A 318 -12.99 3.13 -5.51
N THR A 319 -13.19 4.01 -6.50
CA THR A 319 -14.48 4.73 -6.69
C THR A 319 -15.65 3.86 -7.15
N ASP A 320 -15.40 2.62 -7.60
CA ASP A 320 -16.42 1.64 -7.97
C ASP A 320 -16.75 0.63 -6.84
N THR A 321 -16.34 0.92 -5.61
CA THR A 321 -16.58 0.09 -4.41
C THR A 321 -17.73 0.63 -3.55
N ILE A 322 -18.48 -0.28 -2.90
CA ILE A 322 -19.59 0.07 -2.00
C ILE A 322 -19.22 -0.23 -0.54
N LEU A 323 -19.34 0.78 0.32
CA LEU A 323 -19.28 0.60 1.78
C LEU A 323 -20.57 -0.08 2.28
N HIS A 324 -20.50 -1.38 2.55
CA HIS A 324 -21.66 -2.16 3.00
C HIS A 324 -22.00 -2.02 4.49
N LYS A 325 -21.04 -1.59 5.31
CA LYS A 325 -21.12 -1.50 6.78
C LYS A 325 -20.22 -0.38 7.27
N SER A 326 -20.59 0.27 8.37
CA SER A 326 -19.76 1.32 8.97
C SER A 326 -18.35 0.82 9.33
N PRO A 327 -17.29 1.64 9.18
CA PRO A 327 -15.91 1.17 9.33
C PRO A 327 -15.57 0.54 10.69
N SER A 328 -16.19 0.94 11.81
CA SER A 328 -15.99 0.30 13.13
C SER A 328 -16.37 -1.19 13.18
N LEU A 329 -17.10 -1.70 12.19
CA LEU A 329 -17.44 -3.11 12.05
C LEU A 329 -16.40 -3.91 11.24
N PHE A 330 -15.38 -3.26 10.67
CA PHE A 330 -14.30 -3.92 9.95
C PHE A 330 -13.49 -4.79 10.93
N GLY A 331 -13.30 -6.06 10.58
CA GLY A 331 -12.55 -7.00 11.42
C GLY A 331 -13.25 -7.47 12.70
N ARG A 332 -14.42 -6.93 13.05
CA ARG A 332 -15.13 -7.26 14.30
C ARG A 332 -15.42 -8.76 14.40
N GLY A 333 -15.08 -9.34 15.56
CA GLY A 333 -15.18 -10.77 15.80
C GLY A 333 -14.05 -11.60 15.17
N ALA A 334 -12.90 -10.98 14.91
CA ALA A 334 -11.70 -11.71 14.49
C ALA A 334 -11.28 -12.75 15.53
N LYS A 335 -10.78 -13.89 15.06
CA LYS A 335 -10.13 -14.90 15.89
C LYS A 335 -8.63 -14.70 15.88
N LEU A 336 -7.94 -14.98 16.97
CA LEU A 336 -6.48 -15.04 16.96
C LEU A 336 -5.99 -16.14 16.01
N TRP A 337 -4.97 -15.84 15.22
CA TRP A 337 -4.23 -16.89 14.51
C TRP A 337 -3.44 -17.75 15.50
N ARG A 338 -3.65 -19.07 15.39
CA ARG A 338 -3.10 -20.11 16.29
C ARG A 338 -3.38 -19.84 17.77
N ASP A 339 -4.49 -19.19 18.09
CA ASP A 339 -4.86 -18.79 19.46
C ASP A 339 -3.76 -17.97 20.18
N GLY A 340 -2.91 -17.25 19.43
CA GLY A 340 -1.77 -16.49 19.94
C GLY A 340 -0.44 -17.25 20.02
N ASP A 341 -0.41 -18.54 19.72
CA ASP A 341 0.78 -19.39 19.87
C ASP A 341 1.98 -18.88 19.06
N GLY A 342 3.15 -18.86 19.70
CA GLY A 342 4.42 -18.40 19.13
C GLY A 342 4.61 -16.88 19.01
N TRP A 343 3.60 -16.06 19.30
CA TRP A 343 3.71 -14.58 19.18
C TRP A 343 3.04 -13.75 20.27
N LEU A 344 2.16 -14.34 21.08
CA LEU A 344 1.49 -13.68 22.20
C LEU A 344 2.03 -14.20 23.53
N ASP A 345 2.12 -13.34 24.55
CA ASP A 345 2.54 -13.75 25.89
C ASP A 345 1.46 -14.59 26.61
N GLU A 346 1.89 -15.47 27.51
CA GLU A 346 0.99 -16.37 28.24
C GLU A 346 -0.12 -15.64 29.02
N ARG A 347 0.14 -14.45 29.55
CA ARG A 347 -0.83 -13.70 30.38
C ARG A 347 -1.94 -13.16 29.48
N SER A 348 -1.59 -12.58 28.35
CA SER A 348 -2.55 -12.12 27.34
C SER A 348 -3.33 -13.29 26.73
N GLN A 349 -2.66 -14.40 26.41
CA GLN A 349 -3.33 -15.60 25.91
C GLN A 349 -4.35 -16.18 26.91
N LYS A 350 -4.01 -16.23 28.21
CA LYS A 350 -4.92 -16.67 29.28
C LYS A 350 -6.12 -15.73 29.46
N ARG A 351 -5.93 -14.41 29.35
CA ARG A 351 -7.01 -13.40 29.38
C ARG A 351 -8.01 -13.62 28.25
N ILE A 352 -7.54 -13.73 27.01
CA ILE A 352 -8.40 -13.95 25.83
C ILE A 352 -9.09 -15.32 25.91
N SER A 353 -8.39 -16.36 26.35
CA SER A 353 -8.97 -17.70 26.56
C SER A 353 -10.06 -17.73 27.64
N ALA A 354 -10.03 -16.80 28.60
CA ALA A 354 -11.08 -16.62 29.62
C ALA A 354 -12.29 -15.80 29.09
N GLY A 355 -12.28 -15.37 27.83
CA GLY A 355 -13.36 -14.63 27.20
C GLY A 355 -13.22 -13.10 27.26
N GLU A 356 -12.05 -12.57 27.62
CA GLU A 356 -11.77 -11.14 27.51
C GLU A 356 -11.64 -10.72 26.04
N ASP A 357 -12.15 -9.53 25.70
CA ASP A 357 -12.11 -9.01 24.33
C ASP A 357 -10.66 -8.77 23.84
N ILE A 358 -10.37 -9.18 22.62
CA ILE A 358 -9.01 -9.18 22.07
C ILE A 358 -8.43 -7.75 22.02
N ASP A 359 -9.22 -6.76 21.62
CA ASP A 359 -8.74 -5.38 21.49
C ASP A 359 -8.49 -4.74 22.88
N MET A 360 -9.16 -5.23 23.93
CA MET A 360 -8.90 -4.86 25.33
C MET A 360 -7.66 -5.53 25.95
N VAL A 361 -7.16 -6.60 25.32
CA VAL A 361 -5.95 -7.32 25.77
C VAL A 361 -4.71 -6.88 25.01
N ILE A 362 -4.78 -6.75 23.68
CA ILE A 362 -3.62 -6.50 22.80
C ILE A 362 -3.71 -5.22 21.94
N GLY A 363 -4.69 -4.36 22.22
CA GLY A 363 -4.99 -3.17 21.42
C GLY A 363 -5.72 -3.48 20.11
N LYS A 364 -6.30 -2.44 19.51
CA LYS A 364 -6.94 -2.50 18.18
C LYS A 364 -5.90 -2.79 17.08
N PRO A 365 -6.35 -3.15 15.85
CA PRO A 365 -5.45 -3.24 14.72
C PRO A 365 -4.78 -1.91 14.36
N SER A 366 -3.55 -1.97 13.88
CA SER A 366 -2.93 -0.91 13.07
C SER A 366 -3.23 -1.09 11.59
N VAL A 367 -3.61 -2.29 11.13
CA VAL A 367 -3.89 -2.59 9.71
C VAL A 367 -5.11 -3.50 9.57
N ILE A 368 -5.97 -3.19 8.60
CA ILE A 368 -7.03 -4.10 8.12
C ILE A 368 -6.87 -4.29 6.61
N VAL A 369 -6.77 -5.56 6.20
CA VAL A 369 -6.71 -6.02 4.80
C VAL A 369 -7.68 -7.17 4.58
N GLY A 370 -8.00 -7.52 3.33
CA GLY A 370 -8.82 -8.68 2.98
C GLY A 370 -8.17 -9.57 1.94
N VAL A 371 -8.52 -10.86 1.91
CA VAL A 371 -8.12 -11.77 0.82
C VAL A 371 -8.97 -11.49 -0.42
N GLU A 372 -8.33 -11.17 -1.55
CA GLU A 372 -8.98 -10.95 -2.84
C GLU A 372 -9.21 -12.27 -3.58
N ALA A 373 -8.21 -13.15 -3.53
CA ALA A 373 -8.22 -14.45 -4.19
C ALA A 373 -7.55 -15.51 -3.31
N ASP A 374 -8.22 -16.66 -3.21
CA ASP A 374 -7.62 -17.95 -2.90
C ASP A 374 -7.88 -18.85 -4.11
N VAL A 375 -6.85 -19.09 -4.92
CA VAL A 375 -6.99 -19.86 -6.17
C VAL A 375 -7.10 -21.36 -5.93
N GLY A 376 -6.98 -21.82 -4.69
CA GLY A 376 -7.19 -23.23 -4.31
C GLY A 376 -6.20 -24.18 -4.98
N SER A 377 -6.71 -24.98 -5.91
CA SER A 377 -5.99 -25.96 -6.75
C SER A 377 -6.03 -25.63 -8.24
N ARG A 378 -6.42 -24.39 -8.60
CA ARG A 378 -6.53 -23.94 -9.99
C ARG A 378 -5.15 -23.85 -10.64
N GLU A 379 -5.00 -24.41 -11.85
CA GLU A 379 -3.71 -24.43 -12.55
C GLU A 379 -3.45 -23.15 -13.38
N ASP A 380 -4.48 -22.60 -14.05
CA ASP A 380 -4.40 -21.37 -14.87
C ASP A 380 -4.36 -20.06 -14.06
N TRP A 381 -4.05 -20.11 -12.75
CA TRP A 381 -4.17 -18.96 -11.86
C TRP A 381 -3.27 -17.78 -12.27
N PHE A 382 -2.09 -18.06 -12.82
CA PHE A 382 -1.08 -17.07 -13.19
C PHE A 382 -1.49 -16.18 -14.38
N ASP A 383 -2.51 -16.56 -15.15
CA ASP A 383 -3.10 -15.73 -16.21
C ASP A 383 -4.02 -14.62 -15.66
N TRP A 384 -4.42 -14.71 -14.39
CA TRP A 384 -5.45 -13.86 -13.78
C TRP A 384 -4.97 -13.15 -12.51
N TRP A 385 -4.07 -13.76 -11.74
CA TRP A 385 -3.57 -13.22 -10.47
C TRP A 385 -2.04 -13.33 -10.39
N PRO A 386 -1.32 -12.27 -9.97
CA PRO A 386 0.11 -12.37 -9.67
C PRO A 386 0.42 -13.33 -8.50
N ARG A 387 -0.52 -13.65 -7.61
CA ARG A 387 -0.29 -14.50 -6.41
C ARG A 387 -1.44 -15.51 -6.17
N PRO A 388 -1.16 -16.77 -5.75
CA PRO A 388 -2.18 -17.79 -5.45
C PRO A 388 -3.10 -17.46 -4.26
N ILE A 389 -2.53 -16.86 -3.21
CA ILE A 389 -3.25 -16.06 -2.22
C ILE A 389 -2.89 -14.61 -2.51
N GLN A 390 -3.91 -13.78 -2.76
CA GLN A 390 -3.77 -12.36 -3.04
C GLN A 390 -4.53 -11.53 -2.03
N ILE A 391 -3.95 -10.40 -1.61
CA ILE A 391 -4.57 -9.43 -0.72
C ILE A 391 -5.19 -8.29 -1.55
N VAL A 392 -6.41 -7.90 -1.19
CA VAL A 392 -7.16 -6.78 -1.75
C VAL A 392 -6.33 -5.50 -1.66
N GLN A 393 -6.20 -4.79 -2.80
CA GLN A 393 -5.66 -3.44 -2.87
C GLN A 393 -6.70 -2.33 -3.14
N TRP A 394 -7.97 -2.72 -3.37
CA TRP A 394 -9.05 -1.80 -3.76
C TRP A 394 -9.90 -1.32 -2.59
N THR A 395 -9.76 -1.92 -1.41
CA THR A 395 -10.15 -1.36 -0.11
C THR A 395 -9.13 -1.81 0.94
N MET A 396 -8.49 -0.86 1.64
CA MET A 396 -7.43 -1.13 2.62
C MET A 396 -7.50 -0.11 3.75
N ALA A 397 -7.13 -0.48 4.97
CA ALA A 397 -7.01 0.47 6.08
C ALA A 397 -5.69 0.29 6.85
N THR A 398 -5.03 1.39 7.21
CA THR A 398 -3.79 1.36 8.00
C THR A 398 -3.58 2.64 8.80
N ALA A 399 -2.96 2.50 9.95
CA ALA A 399 -2.31 3.59 10.65
C ALA A 399 -1.10 4.11 9.81
N PRO A 400 -0.74 5.39 9.93
CA PRO A 400 0.37 5.96 9.16
C PRO A 400 1.73 5.40 9.60
N ASN A 401 2.70 5.49 8.69
CA ASN A 401 4.08 5.04 8.83
C ASN A 401 4.24 3.51 9.07
N HIS A 402 3.23 2.70 8.76
CA HIS A 402 3.26 1.25 8.98
C HIS A 402 4.24 0.54 8.01
N PRO A 403 5.01 -0.48 8.44
CA PRO A 403 6.05 -1.10 7.62
C PRO A 403 5.51 -1.79 6.35
N ILE A 404 4.27 -2.29 6.37
CA ILE A 404 3.60 -2.86 5.18
C ILE A 404 3.53 -1.82 4.05
N SER A 405 2.99 -0.64 4.31
CA SER A 405 2.86 0.41 3.28
C SER A 405 4.22 0.91 2.80
N LEU A 406 5.23 0.94 3.69
CA LEU A 406 6.59 1.30 3.32
C LEU A 406 7.23 0.23 2.41
N SER A 407 7.04 -1.05 2.74
CA SER A 407 7.49 -2.19 1.91
C SER A 407 6.79 -2.21 0.55
N ALA A 408 5.50 -1.88 0.48
CA ALA A 408 4.78 -1.77 -0.79
C ALA A 408 5.40 -0.68 -1.70
N VAL A 409 5.69 0.51 -1.17
CA VAL A 409 6.35 1.59 -1.94
C VAL A 409 7.79 1.22 -2.35
N LEU A 410 8.55 0.50 -1.50
CA LEU A 410 9.86 -0.05 -1.87
C LEU A 410 9.76 -1.00 -3.07
N ARG A 411 8.75 -1.87 -3.08
CA ARG A 411 8.50 -2.85 -4.15
C ARG A 411 8.09 -2.19 -5.45
N VAL A 412 7.32 -1.10 -5.38
CA VAL A 412 7.05 -0.23 -6.56
C VAL A 412 8.35 0.40 -7.06
N LEU A 413 9.22 0.91 -6.19
CA LEU A 413 10.49 1.50 -6.60
C LEU A 413 11.38 0.48 -7.34
N HIS A 414 11.54 -0.73 -6.78
CA HIS A 414 12.31 -1.80 -7.42
C HIS A 414 11.69 -2.20 -8.77
N SER A 415 10.38 -2.44 -8.82
CA SER A 415 9.69 -2.78 -10.08
C SER A 415 9.81 -1.67 -11.14
N THR A 416 9.83 -0.40 -10.72
CA THR A 416 10.04 0.75 -11.61
C THR A 416 11.48 0.81 -12.11
N ALA A 417 12.47 0.50 -11.27
CA ALA A 417 13.87 0.41 -11.67
C ALA A 417 14.10 -0.73 -12.68
N ASP A 418 13.55 -1.92 -12.42
CA ASP A 418 13.59 -3.07 -13.33
C ASP A 418 12.98 -2.72 -14.70
N ALA A 419 11.83 -2.03 -14.71
CA ALA A 419 11.15 -1.60 -15.93
C ALA A 419 11.93 -0.52 -16.72
N VAL A 420 12.59 0.41 -16.03
CA VAL A 420 13.48 1.41 -16.66
C VAL A 420 14.72 0.76 -17.26
N GLU A 421 15.36 -0.16 -16.53
CA GLU A 421 16.56 -0.86 -17.03
C GLU A 421 16.24 -1.76 -18.22
N TRP A 422 15.14 -2.52 -18.15
CA TRP A 422 14.62 -3.26 -19.30
C TRP A 422 14.40 -2.35 -20.51
N SER A 423 13.87 -1.15 -20.31
CA SER A 423 13.64 -0.19 -21.41
C SER A 423 14.94 0.29 -22.06
N HIS A 424 16.01 0.49 -21.28
CA HIS A 424 17.35 0.81 -21.81
C HIS A 424 17.97 -0.34 -22.60
N VAL A 425 17.90 -1.56 -22.05
CA VAL A 425 18.42 -2.79 -22.69
C VAL A 425 17.66 -3.06 -24.00
N HIS A 426 16.33 -2.99 -23.97
CA HIS A 426 15.45 -3.18 -25.13
C HIS A 426 15.73 -2.16 -26.25
N ALA A 427 15.87 -0.88 -25.90
CA ALA A 427 16.25 0.17 -26.85
C ALA A 427 17.67 -0.03 -27.44
N THR A 428 18.57 -0.65 -26.68
CA THR A 428 19.93 -1.00 -27.14
C THR A 428 19.90 -2.17 -28.12
N HIS A 429 19.14 -3.23 -27.84
CA HIS A 429 18.95 -4.36 -28.76
C HIS A 429 18.31 -3.92 -30.09
N ILE A 430 17.26 -3.08 -30.02
CA ILE A 430 16.61 -2.50 -31.22
C ILE A 430 17.63 -1.72 -32.08
N ARG A 431 18.58 -1.01 -31.47
CA ARG A 431 19.63 -0.28 -32.19
C ARG A 431 20.63 -1.23 -32.86
N GLN A 432 21.14 -2.21 -32.11
CA GLN A 432 22.08 -3.21 -32.60
C GLN A 432 21.50 -4.01 -33.79
N LEU A 433 20.22 -4.38 -33.74
CA LEU A 433 19.54 -5.04 -34.87
C LEU A 433 19.52 -4.16 -36.13
N LYS A 434 19.29 -2.85 -36.00
CA LYS A 434 19.36 -1.92 -37.14
C LYS A 434 20.78 -1.76 -37.70
N GLU A 435 21.78 -1.74 -36.84
CA GLU A 435 23.20 -1.68 -37.22
C GLU A 435 23.65 -2.96 -37.94
N LEU A 436 23.09 -4.12 -37.57
CA LEU A 436 23.29 -5.42 -38.24
C LEU A 436 22.41 -5.63 -39.50
N GLY A 437 21.62 -4.63 -39.92
CA GLY A 437 20.70 -4.74 -41.06
C GLY A 437 19.47 -5.62 -40.84
N ARG A 438 19.23 -6.08 -39.60
CA ARG A 438 18.08 -6.92 -39.19
C ARG A 438 16.84 -6.07 -38.92
N TYR A 439 16.36 -5.38 -39.95
CA TYR A 439 15.28 -4.39 -39.81
C TYR A 439 13.94 -5.01 -39.39
N ASP A 440 13.59 -6.19 -39.89
CA ASP A 440 12.32 -6.86 -39.54
C ASP A 440 12.30 -7.29 -38.06
N ASP A 441 13.40 -7.86 -37.56
CA ASP A 441 13.56 -8.18 -36.14
C ASP A 441 13.47 -6.93 -35.25
N SER A 442 14.11 -5.84 -35.69
CA SER A 442 14.03 -4.56 -35.00
C SER A 442 12.61 -3.99 -34.98
N ASN A 443 11.85 -4.14 -36.06
CA ASN A 443 10.45 -3.71 -36.14
C ASN A 443 9.55 -4.56 -35.23
N ASN A 444 9.78 -5.88 -35.19
CA ASN A 444 9.06 -6.77 -34.29
C ASN A 444 9.27 -6.38 -32.82
N LEU A 445 10.51 -6.13 -32.39
CA LEU A 445 10.79 -5.69 -31.02
C LEU A 445 10.23 -4.29 -30.67
N LEU A 446 10.09 -3.40 -31.65
CA LEU A 446 9.47 -2.07 -31.43
C LEU A 446 7.99 -2.15 -31.01
N HIS A 447 7.31 -3.27 -31.23
CA HIS A 447 5.93 -3.48 -30.78
C HIS A 447 5.83 -3.94 -29.31
N THR A 448 6.90 -4.50 -28.73
CA THR A 448 6.95 -4.85 -27.31
C THR A 448 7.27 -3.60 -26.49
N THR A 449 6.34 -3.21 -25.61
CA THR A 449 6.49 -2.03 -24.74
C THR A 449 6.76 -2.43 -23.29
N VAL A 450 7.19 -1.47 -22.46
CA VAL A 450 7.38 -1.67 -21.02
C VAL A 450 6.08 -2.05 -20.27
N LEU A 451 4.92 -1.79 -20.87
CA LEU A 451 3.60 -2.16 -20.37
C LEU A 451 3.07 -3.49 -20.93
N ALA A 452 3.84 -4.17 -21.78
CA ALA A 452 3.48 -5.50 -22.23
C ALA A 452 3.61 -6.50 -21.07
N GLU A 453 2.65 -7.41 -20.96
CA GLU A 453 2.75 -8.55 -20.03
C GLU A 453 4.00 -9.40 -20.36
N PRO A 454 4.58 -10.13 -19.40
CA PRO A 454 5.78 -10.95 -19.64
C PRO A 454 5.61 -11.98 -20.76
N LYS A 455 4.40 -12.54 -20.91
CA LYS A 455 4.04 -13.43 -22.03
C LYS A 455 4.02 -12.74 -23.42
N GLY A 456 4.02 -11.41 -23.46
CA GLY A 456 4.21 -10.58 -24.66
C GLY A 456 5.64 -10.00 -24.78
N GLY A 457 6.58 -10.46 -23.96
CA GLY A 457 8.00 -10.04 -23.98
C GLY A 457 8.34 -8.79 -23.16
N GLY A 458 7.37 -8.18 -22.45
CA GLY A 458 7.65 -7.06 -21.54
C GLY A 458 8.27 -7.50 -20.21
N PRO A 459 8.69 -6.56 -19.36
CA PRO A 459 9.39 -6.88 -18.11
C PRO A 459 8.46 -7.37 -17.00
N LEU A 460 7.33 -6.69 -16.82
CA LEU A 460 6.45 -6.83 -15.66
C LEU A 460 5.00 -6.51 -16.05
N GLY A 461 4.06 -7.35 -15.61
CA GLY A 461 2.64 -7.04 -15.70
C GLY A 461 2.21 -5.95 -14.73
N VAL A 462 1.20 -5.15 -15.08
CA VAL A 462 0.71 -4.01 -14.27
C VAL A 462 0.38 -4.44 -12.83
N MET A 463 -0.29 -5.60 -12.68
CA MET A 463 -0.66 -6.16 -11.38
C MET A 463 0.53 -6.58 -10.50
N ALA A 464 1.70 -6.80 -11.10
CA ALA A 464 2.94 -7.19 -10.42
C ALA A 464 3.91 -6.02 -10.19
N TRP A 465 3.76 -4.91 -10.93
CA TRP A 465 4.57 -3.69 -10.80
C TRP A 465 4.06 -2.80 -9.66
N THR A 466 2.78 -2.41 -9.72
CA THR A 466 2.14 -1.53 -8.73
C THR A 466 0.87 -2.14 -8.13
N GLY A 467 0.24 -3.07 -8.84
CA GLY A 467 -1.01 -3.68 -8.40
C GLY A 467 -0.87 -4.67 -7.22
N PRO A 468 -1.85 -5.56 -7.04
CA PRO A 468 -1.99 -6.32 -5.79
C PRO A 468 -0.85 -7.29 -5.50
N GLY A 469 0.02 -7.60 -6.48
CA GLY A 469 1.22 -8.42 -6.27
C GLY A 469 2.21 -7.78 -5.29
N VAL A 470 2.48 -6.47 -5.39
CA VAL A 470 3.42 -5.80 -4.47
C VAL A 470 2.82 -5.60 -3.08
N TRP A 471 1.52 -5.33 -2.99
CA TRP A 471 0.80 -5.24 -1.72
C TRP A 471 0.75 -6.57 -0.98
N THR A 472 0.41 -7.65 -1.69
CA THR A 472 0.38 -9.02 -1.14
C THR A 472 1.74 -9.42 -0.58
N ASP A 473 2.83 -9.20 -1.32
CA ASP A 473 4.16 -9.53 -0.82
C ASP A 473 4.57 -8.66 0.38
N ALA A 474 4.16 -7.39 0.43
CA ALA A 474 4.44 -6.50 1.57
C ALA A 474 3.71 -6.96 2.85
N VAL A 475 2.43 -7.30 2.73
CA VAL A 475 1.61 -7.84 3.84
C VAL A 475 2.19 -9.17 4.33
N LEU A 476 2.48 -10.11 3.43
CA LEU A 476 3.01 -11.42 3.79
C LEU A 476 4.44 -11.36 4.33
N SER A 477 5.29 -10.46 3.82
CA SER A 477 6.64 -10.22 4.32
C SER A 477 6.61 -9.75 5.77
N TYR A 478 5.77 -8.75 6.09
CA TYR A 478 5.57 -8.28 7.46
C TYR A 478 5.04 -9.39 8.38
N LEU A 479 3.97 -10.07 7.99
CA LEU A 479 3.37 -11.14 8.79
C LEU A 479 4.34 -12.31 9.04
N ARG A 480 5.17 -12.65 8.04
CA ARG A 480 6.20 -13.69 8.14
C ARG A 480 7.34 -13.28 9.06
N VAL A 481 7.84 -12.05 8.97
CA VAL A 481 9.01 -11.60 9.76
C VAL A 481 8.66 -11.28 11.21
N LYS A 482 7.45 -10.78 11.49
CA LYS A 482 6.99 -10.45 12.86
C LYS A 482 6.37 -11.64 13.60
N PHE A 483 5.64 -12.50 12.91
CA PHE A 483 4.80 -13.54 13.55
C PHE A 483 5.04 -14.95 13.00
N GLY A 484 5.94 -15.13 12.03
CA GLY A 484 6.21 -16.43 11.40
C GLY A 484 5.12 -16.94 10.45
N MET A 485 4.02 -16.19 10.26
CA MET A 485 2.89 -16.58 9.42
C MET A 485 3.31 -16.83 7.96
N THR A 486 2.70 -17.84 7.34
CA THR A 486 2.90 -18.22 5.93
C THR A 486 1.65 -17.91 5.11
N TRP A 487 1.80 -17.79 3.78
CA TRP A 487 0.66 -17.62 2.88
C TRP A 487 -0.35 -18.79 2.97
N THR A 488 0.11 -20.00 3.32
CA THR A 488 -0.75 -21.17 3.54
C THR A 488 -1.67 -21.04 4.75
N ASP A 489 -1.31 -20.25 5.77
CA ASP A 489 -2.19 -19.98 6.91
C ASP A 489 -3.44 -19.16 6.53
N LEU A 490 -3.45 -18.53 5.34
CA LEU A 490 -4.58 -17.75 4.82
C LEU A 490 -5.50 -18.53 3.87
N LYS A 491 -5.16 -19.79 3.53
CA LYS A 491 -6.03 -20.61 2.66
C LYS A 491 -7.35 -20.95 3.35
N GLY A 492 -8.45 -20.76 2.63
CA GLY A 492 -9.79 -21.14 3.06
C GLY A 492 -10.32 -20.42 4.30
N ILE A 493 -9.73 -19.31 4.76
CA ILE A 493 -10.23 -18.57 5.93
C ILE A 493 -11.68 -18.12 5.73
N ARG A 494 -12.54 -18.33 6.73
CA ARG A 494 -14.00 -18.00 6.68
C ARG A 494 -14.45 -16.96 7.71
N THR A 495 -13.57 -16.60 8.65
CA THR A 495 -13.80 -15.56 9.65
C THR A 495 -12.60 -14.61 9.64
N PRO A 496 -12.76 -13.34 10.05
CA PRO A 496 -11.61 -12.45 10.21
C PRO A 496 -10.55 -13.05 11.13
N LEU A 497 -9.29 -12.82 10.81
CA LEU A 497 -8.13 -13.38 11.49
C LEU A 497 -7.26 -12.25 12.05
N ARG A 498 -6.92 -12.30 13.34
CA ARG A 498 -6.09 -11.33 14.07
C ARG A 498 -4.68 -11.88 14.23
N VAL A 499 -3.68 -11.11 13.82
CA VAL A 499 -2.26 -11.45 13.96
C VAL A 499 -1.51 -10.19 14.40
N GLY A 500 -1.08 -10.13 15.67
CA GLY A 500 -0.44 -8.94 16.22
C GLY A 500 -1.29 -7.67 16.05
N ASP A 501 -0.82 -6.73 15.23
CA ASP A 501 -1.49 -5.49 14.85
C ASP A 501 -2.29 -5.56 13.53
N VAL A 502 -2.26 -6.67 12.80
CA VAL A 502 -3.02 -6.86 11.56
C VAL A 502 -4.34 -7.60 11.81
N VAL A 503 -5.38 -7.22 11.06
CA VAL A 503 -6.58 -8.06 10.83
C VAL A 503 -6.71 -8.36 9.34
N ILE A 504 -6.99 -9.63 9.03
CA ILE A 504 -7.15 -10.16 7.68
C ILE A 504 -8.60 -10.64 7.53
N LEU A 505 -9.36 -10.00 6.65
CA LEU A 505 -10.73 -10.35 6.32
C LEU A 505 -10.74 -11.52 5.32
N PRO A 506 -11.68 -12.47 5.45
CA PRO A 506 -11.82 -13.56 4.49
C PRO A 506 -12.31 -13.04 3.14
N GLY A 507 -11.85 -13.66 2.05
CA GLY A 507 -12.42 -13.45 0.72
C GLY A 507 -13.85 -13.94 0.65
N GLN A 508 -14.63 -13.41 -0.30
CA GLN A 508 -15.98 -13.94 -0.53
C GLN A 508 -15.90 -15.36 -1.14
N PRO A 509 -16.74 -16.32 -0.68
CA PRO A 509 -16.74 -17.71 -1.16
C PRO A 509 -17.04 -17.91 -2.65
#